data_AF-A0A933YBD5-F1
#
_entry.id   AF-A0A933YBD5-F1
#
_cell.length_a   1.000
_cell.length_b   1.000
_cell.length_c   1.000
_cell.angle_alpha   90.00
_cell.angle_beta   90.00
_cell.angle_gamma   90.00
#
_symmetry.space_group_name_H-M   'P 1'
#
loop_
_entity.id
_entity.type
_entity.pdbx_description
1 polymer ?
#
loop_
_entity_poly.entity_id
_entity_poly.type
_entity_poly.pdbx_seq_one_letter_code
_entity_poly.pdbx_strand_id
1 'polypeptide(L)'
;MKRTMFLFVCLLWSASNALWAQELNCTVTVNMENIPSTNRDLLKDFKRDVEQYINNTRYTTEELGGEKIDCTLNIFFQSVTGDNRYRVEAFIGSQRPIYSGNDKTDKVTPVVRIKDDKWEFAYIPGQRMLYDDFNFDPLTDFLDYYAFLIIGLDLETYVPMSGAKYFQKALTICNQAGSSAFGKDWQWSSASYNRYVLADELNSTKFEPARLA
;
A
#
# COMPACT_ATOMS: atom_id res chain seq x y z
N MET A 1 -7.99 -26.27 45.11
CA MET A 1 -8.63 -26.33 43.77
C MET A 1 -9.31 -25.02 43.37
N LYS A 2 -10.11 -24.35 44.22
CA LYS A 2 -10.76 -23.07 43.86
C LYS A 2 -9.79 -21.88 43.68
N ARG A 3 -8.69 -21.80 44.44
CA ARG A 3 -7.67 -20.73 44.32
C ARG A 3 -6.78 -20.87 43.06
N THR A 4 -6.48 -22.10 42.64
CA THR A 4 -5.72 -22.37 41.39
C THR A 4 -6.57 -22.14 40.14
N MET A 5 -7.88 -22.39 40.23
CA MET A 5 -8.83 -22.08 39.16
C MET A 5 -9.00 -20.57 38.96
N PHE A 6 -8.96 -19.77 40.04
CA PHE A 6 -9.03 -18.31 39.95
C PHE A 6 -7.78 -17.69 39.28
N LEU A 7 -6.60 -18.23 39.57
CA LEU A 7 -5.33 -17.83 38.92
C LEU A 7 -5.33 -18.15 37.41
N PHE A 8 -5.91 -19.28 37.01
CA PHE A 8 -6.01 -19.66 35.59
C PHE A 8 -6.97 -18.75 34.81
N VAL A 9 -8.06 -18.30 35.45
CA VAL A 9 -9.02 -17.35 34.85
C VAL A 9 -8.42 -15.95 34.74
N CYS A 10 -7.63 -15.49 35.71
CA CYS A 10 -6.90 -14.22 35.61
C CYS A 10 -5.82 -14.23 34.53
N LEU A 11 -5.12 -15.36 34.32
CA LEU A 11 -4.11 -15.51 33.27
C LEU A 11 -4.70 -15.55 31.85
N LEU A 12 -5.94 -16.05 31.72
CA LEU A 12 -6.70 -16.07 30.46
C LEU A 12 -7.27 -14.67 30.10
N TRP A 13 -7.45 -13.78 31.07
CA TRP A 13 -7.94 -12.42 30.84
C TRP A 13 -6.82 -11.45 30.43
N SER A 14 -5.58 -11.68 30.86
CA SER A 14 -4.42 -10.91 30.41
C SER A 14 -3.90 -11.29 29.02
N ALA A 15 -4.49 -12.32 28.40
CA ALA A 15 -4.25 -12.72 27.01
C ALA A 15 -5.29 -12.15 26.04
N SER A 16 -5.96 -11.04 26.37
CA SER A 16 -6.65 -10.22 25.38
C SER A 16 -5.59 -9.56 24.50
N ASN A 17 -5.14 -10.33 23.51
CA ASN A 17 -4.33 -9.88 22.40
C ASN A 17 -4.87 -8.53 21.93
N ALA A 18 -4.01 -7.52 21.91
CA ALA A 18 -4.22 -6.35 21.07
C ALA A 18 -4.44 -6.91 19.66
N LEU A 19 -5.69 -6.86 19.20
CA LEU A 19 -6.00 -7.14 17.80
C LEU A 19 -5.37 -5.99 17.03
N TRP A 20 -4.14 -6.19 16.57
CA TRP A 20 -3.42 -5.24 15.74
C TRP A 20 -4.29 -4.97 14.51
N ALA A 21 -4.92 -3.80 14.49
CA ALA A 21 -5.74 -3.39 13.37
C ALA A 21 -4.81 -3.20 12.17
N GLN A 22 -5.07 -3.92 11.07
CA GLN A 22 -4.40 -3.64 9.80
C GLN A 22 -4.92 -2.31 9.25
N GLU A 23 -4.04 -1.54 8.64
CA GLU A 23 -4.30 -0.13 8.35
C GLU A 23 -5.20 0.09 7.13
N LEU A 24 -5.18 -0.86 6.19
CA LEU A 24 -5.85 -0.75 4.90
C LEU A 24 -6.98 -1.77 4.74
N ASN A 25 -8.03 -1.34 4.05
CA ASN A 25 -9.08 -2.19 3.50
C ASN A 25 -9.12 -2.00 1.98
N CYS A 26 -8.21 -2.69 1.30
CA CYS A 26 -8.00 -2.62 -0.14
C CYS A 26 -8.80 -3.68 -0.88
N THR A 27 -9.64 -3.25 -1.82
CA THR A 27 -10.27 -4.15 -2.80
C THR A 27 -9.44 -4.19 -4.07
N VAL A 28 -9.04 -5.39 -4.49
CA VAL A 28 -8.21 -5.59 -5.69
C VAL A 28 -9.05 -6.11 -6.85
N THR A 29 -8.88 -5.51 -8.02
CA THR A 29 -9.42 -6.03 -9.28
C THR A 29 -8.31 -6.23 -10.29
N VAL A 30 -8.42 -7.27 -11.11
CA VAL A 30 -7.39 -7.61 -12.08
C VAL A 30 -8.02 -7.93 -13.43
N ASN A 31 -7.54 -7.28 -14.47
CA ASN A 31 -7.84 -7.57 -15.86
C ASN A 31 -6.61 -8.16 -16.55
N MET A 32 -6.78 -9.30 -17.22
CA MET A 32 -5.70 -10.03 -17.91
C MET A 32 -6.04 -10.29 -19.39
N GLU A 33 -6.94 -9.52 -19.99
CA GLU A 33 -7.42 -9.76 -21.36
C GLU A 33 -6.26 -9.75 -22.38
N ASN A 34 -5.29 -8.87 -22.19
CA ASN A 34 -4.13 -8.72 -23.07
C ASN A 34 -3.02 -9.77 -22.85
N ILE A 35 -3.18 -10.68 -21.88
CA ILE A 35 -2.16 -11.69 -21.54
C ILE A 35 -2.50 -13.03 -22.20
N PRO A 36 -1.54 -13.72 -22.85
CA PRO A 36 -1.75 -15.05 -23.41
C PRO A 36 -2.30 -16.05 -22.39
N SER A 37 -3.12 -17.00 -22.84
CA SER A 37 -3.78 -17.98 -21.96
C SER A 37 -2.80 -18.76 -21.08
N THR A 38 -1.66 -19.18 -21.64
CA THR A 38 -0.60 -19.90 -20.92
C THR A 38 -0.06 -19.13 -19.72
N ASN A 39 0.05 -17.80 -19.83
CA ASN A 39 0.54 -16.96 -18.74
C ASN A 39 -0.58 -16.62 -17.74
N ARG A 40 -1.84 -16.55 -18.18
CA ARG A 40 -2.98 -16.35 -17.28
C ARG A 40 -3.11 -17.50 -16.26
N ASP A 41 -2.80 -18.72 -16.66
CA ASP A 41 -2.83 -19.88 -15.76
C ASP A 41 -1.82 -19.74 -14.61
N LEU A 42 -0.67 -19.09 -14.87
CA LEU A 42 0.32 -18.78 -13.84
C LEU A 42 -0.17 -17.66 -12.90
N LEU A 43 -1.00 -16.74 -13.39
CA LEU A 43 -1.50 -15.59 -12.62
C LEU A 43 -2.81 -15.87 -11.87
N LYS A 44 -3.33 -17.10 -11.88
CA LYS A 44 -4.66 -17.45 -11.30
C LYS A 44 -4.83 -17.01 -9.84
N ASP A 45 -3.75 -17.04 -9.05
CA ASP A 45 -3.74 -16.71 -7.64
C ASP A 45 -3.31 -15.25 -7.37
N PHE A 46 -2.82 -14.54 -8.40
CA PHE A 46 -2.23 -13.20 -8.28
C PHE A 46 -3.13 -12.21 -7.56
N LYS A 47 -4.42 -12.13 -7.96
CA LYS A 47 -5.38 -11.23 -7.31
C LYS A 47 -5.44 -11.49 -5.80
N ARG A 48 -5.63 -12.75 -5.42
CA ARG A 48 -5.77 -13.15 -4.01
C ARG A 48 -4.50 -12.84 -3.24
N ASP A 49 -3.34 -13.15 -3.82
CA ASP A 49 -2.05 -12.97 -3.16
C ASP A 49 -1.76 -11.47 -2.93
N VAL A 50 -2.04 -10.60 -3.91
CA VAL A 50 -1.91 -9.13 -3.77
C VAL A 50 -2.90 -8.58 -2.74
N GLU A 51 -4.17 -8.99 -2.82
CA GLU A 51 -5.22 -8.54 -1.88
C GLU A 51 -4.93 -8.99 -0.45
N GLN A 52 -4.41 -10.20 -0.26
CA GLN A 52 -3.97 -10.69 1.04
C GLN A 52 -2.72 -9.96 1.53
N TYR A 53 -1.77 -9.65 0.65
CA TYR A 53 -0.57 -8.92 1.02
C TYR A 53 -0.94 -7.52 1.54
N ILE A 54 -1.60 -6.69 0.74
CA ILE A 54 -1.92 -5.29 1.10
C ILE A 54 -2.73 -5.22 2.40
N ASN A 55 -3.70 -6.12 2.57
CA ASN A 55 -4.60 -6.06 3.73
C ASN A 55 -4.02 -6.68 5.00
N ASN A 56 -2.94 -7.45 4.91
CA ASN A 56 -2.32 -8.11 6.07
C ASN A 56 -0.88 -7.66 6.35
N THR A 57 -0.27 -6.88 5.47
CA THR A 57 1.01 -6.22 5.71
C THR A 57 0.84 -5.12 6.75
N ARG A 58 1.78 -5.05 7.69
CA ARG A 58 1.83 -4.02 8.70
C ARG A 58 2.74 -2.90 8.22
N TYR A 59 2.14 -1.76 7.90
CA TYR A 59 2.87 -0.60 7.36
C TYR A 59 3.41 0.32 8.45
N THR A 60 2.77 0.30 9.62
CA THR A 60 2.97 1.26 10.69
C THR A 60 3.40 0.58 11.99
N THR A 61 4.25 1.26 12.76
CA THR A 61 4.68 0.76 14.09
C THR A 61 3.71 1.13 15.20
N GLU A 62 2.86 2.13 14.96
CA GLU A 62 1.88 2.65 15.91
C GLU A 62 0.50 2.05 15.61
N GLU A 63 -0.35 1.94 16.63
CA GLU A 63 -1.75 1.64 16.37
C GLU A 63 -2.40 2.90 15.79
N LEU A 64 -2.71 2.88 14.50
CA LEU A 64 -3.69 3.79 13.93
C LEU A 64 -5.05 3.40 14.50
N GLY A 65 -5.35 3.86 15.71
CA GLY A 65 -6.66 3.65 16.32
C GLY A 65 -7.73 4.23 15.39
N GLY A 66 -8.72 3.42 15.02
CA GLY A 66 -9.76 3.86 14.09
C GLY A 66 -10.22 2.78 13.11
N GLU A 67 -10.95 3.22 12.10
CA GLU A 67 -11.39 2.40 10.97
C GLU A 67 -10.26 2.25 9.95
N LYS A 68 -10.25 1.12 9.24
CA LYS A 68 -9.31 0.89 8.14
C LYS A 68 -9.55 1.89 7.01
N ILE A 69 -8.49 2.30 6.32
CA ILE A 69 -8.62 3.18 5.16
C ILE A 69 -9.14 2.37 3.99
N ASP A 70 -10.32 2.73 3.48
CA ASP A 70 -10.89 2.10 2.29
C ASP A 70 -10.12 2.53 1.04
N CYS A 71 -9.60 1.54 0.32
CA CYS A 71 -8.87 1.77 -0.91
C CYS A 71 -9.16 0.74 -1.99
N THR A 72 -8.80 1.07 -3.22
CA THR A 72 -9.01 0.25 -4.40
C THR A 72 -7.75 0.20 -5.23
N LEU A 73 -7.39 -1.00 -5.69
CA LEU A 73 -6.30 -1.24 -6.62
C LEU A 73 -6.84 -2.00 -7.83
N ASN A 74 -6.91 -1.32 -8.97
CA ASN A 74 -7.32 -1.94 -10.24
C ASN A 74 -6.10 -2.15 -11.11
N ILE A 75 -5.81 -3.40 -11.47
CA ILE A 75 -4.60 -3.81 -12.18
C ILE A 75 -4.97 -4.31 -13.57
N PHE A 76 -4.44 -3.66 -14.60
CA PHE A 76 -4.66 -3.99 -16.00
C PHE A 76 -3.36 -4.50 -16.60
N PHE A 77 -3.26 -5.81 -16.78
CA PHE A 77 -2.09 -6.40 -17.42
C PHE A 77 -2.00 -5.98 -18.89
N GLN A 78 -0.84 -5.46 -19.28
CA GLN A 78 -0.60 -4.92 -20.63
C GLN A 78 0.15 -5.91 -21.50
N SER A 79 1.24 -6.49 -20.99
CA SER A 79 2.08 -7.40 -21.77
C SER A 79 2.97 -8.28 -20.90
N VAL A 80 3.50 -9.33 -21.52
CA VAL A 80 4.57 -10.18 -20.97
C VAL A 80 5.90 -9.65 -21.53
N THR A 81 6.83 -9.23 -20.67
CA THR A 81 8.12 -8.63 -21.07
C THR A 81 9.29 -9.61 -21.00
N GLY A 82 9.06 -10.81 -20.48
CA GLY A 82 10.03 -11.90 -20.36
C GLY A 82 9.45 -13.06 -19.56
N ASP A 83 10.29 -14.00 -19.16
CA ASP A 83 9.85 -15.16 -18.38
C ASP A 83 9.28 -14.72 -17.03
N ASN A 84 7.96 -14.94 -16.86
CA ASN A 84 7.20 -14.53 -15.69
C ASN A 84 7.28 -13.04 -15.36
N ARG A 85 7.63 -12.19 -16.34
CA ARG A 85 7.68 -10.74 -16.19
C ARG A 85 6.51 -10.08 -16.89
N TYR A 86 5.86 -9.17 -16.18
CA TYR A 86 4.63 -8.54 -16.60
C TYR A 86 4.76 -7.04 -16.49
N ARG A 87 4.25 -6.34 -17.51
CA ARG A 87 3.99 -4.91 -17.43
C ARG A 87 2.50 -4.69 -17.26
N VAL A 88 2.14 -3.85 -16.31
CA VAL A 88 0.75 -3.56 -15.96
C VAL A 88 0.54 -2.07 -15.78
N GLU A 89 -0.72 -1.66 -15.92
CA GLU A 89 -1.21 -0.34 -15.56
C GLU A 89 -2.07 -0.48 -14.30
N ALA A 90 -1.88 0.39 -13.32
CA ALA A 90 -2.59 0.40 -12.06
C ALA A 90 -3.38 1.70 -11.86
N PHE A 91 -4.61 1.56 -11.35
CA PHE A 91 -5.38 2.68 -10.82
C PHE A 91 -5.54 2.50 -9.32
N ILE A 92 -4.98 3.44 -8.57
CA ILE A 92 -4.95 3.47 -7.12
C ILE A 92 -5.91 4.54 -6.63
N GLY A 93 -6.82 4.14 -5.75
CA GLY A 93 -7.81 5.02 -5.15
C GLY A 93 -7.88 4.84 -3.64
N SER A 94 -8.13 5.91 -2.91
CA SER A 94 -8.57 5.83 -1.51
C SER A 94 -9.64 6.87 -1.22
N GLN A 95 -10.46 6.57 -0.22
CA GLN A 95 -11.52 7.45 0.24
C GLN A 95 -11.55 7.46 1.76
N ARG A 96 -12.03 8.56 2.30
CA ARG A 96 -12.27 8.71 3.74
C ARG A 96 -13.69 9.14 4.02
N PRO A 97 -14.24 8.79 5.19
CA PRO A 97 -15.53 9.31 5.61
C PRO A 97 -15.45 10.80 5.96
N ILE A 98 -16.55 11.49 5.70
CA ILE A 98 -16.77 12.89 6.07
C ILE A 98 -17.36 12.92 7.48
N TYR A 99 -16.85 13.80 8.33
CA TYR A 99 -17.32 14.01 9.70
C TYR A 99 -18.09 15.33 9.82
N SER A 100 -19.11 15.34 10.68
CA SER A 100 -19.79 16.56 11.12
C SER A 100 -19.60 16.69 12.63
N GLY A 101 -18.71 17.60 13.04
CA GLY A 101 -18.21 17.60 14.42
C GLY A 101 -17.43 16.31 14.70
N ASN A 102 -17.82 15.58 15.75
CA ASN A 102 -17.22 14.28 16.10
C ASN A 102 -17.96 13.09 15.45
N ASP A 103 -19.09 13.33 14.77
CA ASP A 103 -19.93 12.26 14.25
C ASP A 103 -19.58 11.94 12.80
N LYS A 104 -19.33 10.65 12.53
CA LYS A 104 -19.10 10.12 11.19
C LYS A 104 -20.41 10.19 10.38
N THR A 105 -20.33 10.65 9.14
CA THR A 105 -21.46 10.63 8.19
C THR A 105 -21.36 9.45 7.22
N ASP A 106 -22.46 9.13 6.53
CA ASP A 106 -22.48 8.12 5.46
C ASP A 106 -21.81 8.60 4.15
N LYS A 107 -21.28 9.82 4.12
CA LYS A 107 -20.63 10.39 2.94
C LYS A 107 -19.13 10.14 3.00
N VAL A 108 -18.53 9.92 1.84
CA VAL A 108 -17.09 9.77 1.67
C VAL A 108 -16.54 10.82 0.72
N THR A 109 -15.26 11.15 0.87
CA THR A 109 -14.51 12.01 -0.05
C THR A 109 -13.28 11.26 -0.55
N PRO A 110 -12.92 11.37 -1.83
CA PRO A 110 -11.67 10.80 -2.33
C PRO A 110 -10.48 11.52 -1.71
N VAL A 111 -9.42 10.75 -1.42
CA VAL A 111 -8.13 11.28 -0.93
C VAL A 111 -7.05 11.03 -1.99
N VAL A 112 -6.90 9.79 -2.44
CA VAL A 112 -5.95 9.42 -3.50
C VAL A 112 -6.70 9.00 -4.77
N ARG A 113 -6.23 9.47 -5.93
CA ARG A 113 -6.64 9.01 -7.26
C ARG A 113 -5.45 9.08 -8.22
N ILE A 114 -4.71 7.99 -8.34
CA ILE A 114 -3.47 7.94 -9.14
C ILE A 114 -3.61 6.87 -10.22
N LYS A 115 -3.15 7.21 -11.42
CA LYS A 115 -2.90 6.26 -12.50
C LYS A 115 -1.40 6.07 -12.65
N ASP A 116 -0.93 4.84 -12.63
CA ASP A 116 0.46 4.47 -12.86
C ASP A 116 0.55 3.39 -13.93
N ASP A 117 1.10 3.75 -15.08
CA ASP A 117 1.24 2.88 -16.25
C ASP A 117 2.65 2.26 -16.38
N LYS A 118 3.49 2.40 -15.35
CA LYS A 118 4.91 2.01 -15.40
C LYS A 118 5.25 0.93 -14.38
N TRP A 119 4.32 0.02 -14.10
CA TRP A 119 4.57 -1.06 -13.17
C TRP A 119 5.04 -2.31 -13.92
N GLU A 120 6.29 -2.70 -13.66
CA GLU A 120 6.87 -3.93 -14.19
C GLU A 120 7.46 -4.75 -13.06
N PHE A 121 7.12 -6.04 -13.03
CA PHE A 121 7.55 -6.98 -11.98
C PHE A 121 7.61 -8.41 -12.49
N ALA A 122 8.26 -9.27 -11.72
CA ALA A 122 8.18 -10.72 -11.90
C ALA A 122 7.17 -11.32 -10.92
N TYR A 123 6.40 -12.32 -11.35
CA TYR A 123 5.51 -13.07 -10.45
C TYR A 123 5.69 -14.57 -10.66
N ILE A 124 6.04 -15.27 -9.58
CA ILE A 124 6.22 -16.71 -9.56
C ILE A 124 5.10 -17.33 -8.71
N PRO A 125 4.28 -18.24 -9.27
CA PRO A 125 3.17 -18.84 -8.54
C PRO A 125 3.65 -19.58 -7.29
N GLY A 126 2.95 -19.39 -6.17
CA GLY A 126 3.29 -20.01 -4.89
C GLY A 126 4.47 -19.35 -4.16
N GLN A 127 5.13 -18.36 -4.75
CA GLN A 127 6.08 -17.52 -4.01
C GLN A 127 5.31 -16.61 -3.06
N ARG A 128 5.70 -16.63 -1.79
CA ARG A 128 5.10 -15.77 -0.77
C ARG A 128 5.57 -14.33 -0.95
N MET A 129 4.61 -13.39 -0.97
CA MET A 129 4.89 -11.96 -0.85
C MET A 129 5.25 -11.61 0.59
N LEU A 130 6.36 -10.91 0.79
CA LEU A 130 6.90 -10.54 2.09
C LEU A 130 7.32 -9.07 2.06
N TYR A 131 6.96 -8.36 3.12
CA TYR A 131 7.44 -7.01 3.36
C TYR A 131 8.92 -7.07 3.81
N ASP A 132 9.76 -6.24 3.20
CA ASP A 132 11.18 -6.13 3.54
C ASP A 132 11.61 -4.65 3.41
N ASP A 133 12.03 -4.03 4.52
CA ASP A 133 12.47 -2.63 4.53
C ASP A 133 13.79 -2.39 3.78
N PHE A 134 14.57 -3.43 3.49
CA PHE A 134 15.95 -3.31 3.04
C PHE A 134 16.15 -3.73 1.59
N ASN A 135 15.42 -4.76 1.15
CA ASN A 135 15.59 -5.34 -0.19
C ASN A 135 14.44 -4.97 -1.09
N PHE A 136 14.76 -4.30 -2.21
CA PHE A 136 13.76 -3.92 -3.18
C PHE A 136 13.19 -5.13 -3.92
N ASP A 137 11.87 -5.30 -3.89
CA ASP A 137 11.10 -6.22 -4.73
C ASP A 137 10.06 -5.42 -5.55
N PRO A 138 10.10 -5.52 -6.90
CA PRO A 138 9.28 -4.67 -7.77
C PRO A 138 7.77 -4.94 -7.67
N LEU A 139 7.35 -6.08 -7.13
CA LEU A 139 5.95 -6.41 -6.91
C LEU A 139 5.49 -5.86 -5.57
N THR A 140 6.14 -6.22 -4.46
CA THR A 140 5.69 -5.81 -3.13
C THR A 140 5.96 -4.33 -2.86
N ASP A 141 7.12 -3.79 -3.23
CA ASP A 141 7.42 -2.38 -2.97
C ASP A 141 6.60 -1.41 -3.79
N PHE A 142 6.08 -1.83 -4.94
CA PHE A 142 5.05 -1.05 -5.64
C PHE A 142 3.81 -0.89 -4.77
N LEU A 143 3.33 -1.99 -4.18
CA LEU A 143 2.17 -1.99 -3.31
C LEU A 143 2.45 -1.17 -2.05
N ASP A 144 3.65 -1.33 -1.48
CA ASP A 144 4.03 -0.65 -0.24
C ASP A 144 4.23 0.86 -0.45
N TYR A 145 4.80 1.27 -1.58
CA TYR A 145 4.88 2.67 -1.98
C TYR A 145 3.50 3.34 -1.96
N TYR A 146 2.50 2.73 -2.61
CA TYR A 146 1.14 3.27 -2.62
C TYR A 146 0.41 3.14 -1.29
N ALA A 147 0.68 2.10 -0.51
CA ALA A 147 0.19 1.98 0.86
C ALA A 147 0.69 3.15 1.71
N PHE A 148 1.98 3.47 1.66
CA PHE A 148 2.56 4.60 2.38
C PHE A 148 2.01 5.96 1.93
N LEU A 149 1.77 6.14 0.62
CA LEU A 149 1.10 7.34 0.13
C LEU A 149 -0.33 7.46 0.65
N ILE A 150 -1.12 6.38 0.59
CA ILE A 150 -2.51 6.36 1.07
C ILE A 150 -2.54 6.67 2.57
N ILE A 151 -1.73 5.98 3.36
CA ILE A 151 -1.66 6.18 4.81
C ILE A 151 -1.21 7.60 5.15
N GLY A 152 -0.15 8.09 4.52
CA GLY A 152 0.39 9.42 4.80
C GLY A 152 -0.60 10.53 4.45
N LEU A 153 -1.24 10.45 3.28
CA LEU A 153 -2.22 11.45 2.84
C LEU A 153 -3.49 11.40 3.67
N ASP A 154 -3.99 10.21 4.03
CA ASP A 154 -5.15 10.08 4.91
C ASP A 154 -4.89 10.73 6.27
N LEU A 155 -3.74 10.46 6.89
CA LEU A 155 -3.40 11.08 8.18
C LEU A 155 -3.31 12.60 8.11
N GLU A 156 -2.73 13.16 7.04
CA GLU A 156 -2.63 14.61 6.87
C GLU A 156 -3.98 15.31 6.67
N THR A 157 -5.00 14.56 6.24
CA THR A 157 -6.36 15.10 6.22
C THR A 157 -6.98 15.26 7.62
N TYR A 158 -6.38 14.71 8.67
CA TYR A 158 -6.79 14.90 10.07
C TYR A 158 -5.85 15.81 10.85
N VAL A 159 -4.54 15.62 10.66
CA VAL A 159 -3.50 16.35 11.39
C VAL A 159 -2.40 16.77 10.43
N PRO A 160 -2.13 18.08 10.29
CA PRO A 160 -1.04 18.56 9.44
C PRO A 160 0.28 17.84 9.73
N MET A 161 1.04 17.55 8.67
CA MET A 161 2.37 16.93 8.72
C MET A 161 2.45 15.50 9.29
N SER A 162 1.35 14.89 9.71
CA SER A 162 1.33 13.55 10.32
C SER A 162 1.72 12.42 9.35
N GLY A 163 1.71 12.69 8.04
CA GLY A 163 2.09 11.74 6.99
C GLY A 163 3.59 11.66 6.71
N ALA A 164 4.39 12.59 7.25
CA ALA A 164 5.80 12.76 6.89
C ALA A 164 6.62 11.47 6.94
N LYS A 165 6.43 10.64 7.97
CA LYS A 165 7.17 9.38 8.13
C LYS A 165 6.89 8.37 7.00
N TYR A 166 5.68 8.37 6.45
CA TYR A 166 5.29 7.46 5.38
C TYR A 166 5.76 7.96 4.02
N PHE A 167 5.73 9.28 3.80
CA PHE A 167 6.34 9.86 2.59
C PHE A 167 7.84 9.60 2.54
N GLN A 168 8.53 9.63 3.69
CA GLN A 168 9.94 9.27 3.75
C GLN A 168 10.17 7.79 3.40
N LYS A 169 9.32 6.87 3.87
CA LYS A 169 9.38 5.45 3.47
C LYS A 169 9.15 5.26 1.96
N ALA A 170 8.16 5.95 1.38
CA ALA A 170 7.91 5.92 -0.05
C ALA A 170 9.12 6.41 -0.86
N LEU A 171 9.82 7.46 -0.39
CA LEU A 171 11.05 7.95 -1.02
C LEU A 171 12.21 6.94 -0.87
N THR A 172 12.33 6.26 0.27
CA THR A 172 13.32 5.18 0.47
C THR A 172 13.15 4.07 -0.56
N ILE A 173 11.91 3.63 -0.80
CA ILE A 173 11.60 2.62 -1.85
C ILE A 173 12.12 3.09 -3.21
N CYS A 174 11.81 4.34 -3.62
CA CYS A 174 12.29 4.87 -4.90
C CYS A 174 13.83 4.85 -5.01
N ASN A 175 14.54 5.17 -3.93
CA ASN A 175 16.00 5.14 -3.89
C ASN A 175 16.56 3.71 -4.01
N GLN A 176 15.96 2.74 -3.32
CA GLN A 176 16.36 1.33 -3.41
C GLN A 176 16.08 0.77 -4.82
N ALA A 177 14.90 1.05 -5.35
CA ALA A 177 14.47 0.66 -6.68
C ALA A 177 15.41 1.16 -7.78
N GLY A 178 15.92 2.39 -7.64
CA GLY A 178 16.83 3.02 -8.59
C GLY A 178 18.13 2.26 -8.83
N SER A 179 18.55 1.39 -7.90
CA SER A 179 19.74 0.52 -8.05
C SER A 179 19.42 -0.88 -8.60
N SER A 180 18.13 -1.19 -8.82
CA SER A 180 17.66 -2.50 -9.29
C SER A 180 17.56 -2.58 -10.82
N ALA A 181 17.39 -3.80 -11.34
CA ALA A 181 17.10 -4.02 -12.75
C ALA A 181 15.75 -3.44 -13.21
N PHE A 182 14.86 -3.08 -12.27
CA PHE A 182 13.55 -2.47 -12.53
C PHE A 182 13.56 -0.95 -12.30
N GLY A 183 14.72 -0.35 -11.98
CA GLY A 183 14.83 1.03 -11.49
C GLY A 183 14.50 2.13 -12.49
N LYS A 184 14.40 1.83 -13.79
CA LYS A 184 14.18 2.84 -14.85
C LYS A 184 13.00 3.77 -14.56
N ASP A 185 11.86 3.21 -14.15
CA ASP A 185 10.62 3.97 -13.90
C ASP A 185 10.47 4.46 -12.45
N TRP A 186 11.47 4.18 -11.61
CA TRP A 186 11.54 4.61 -10.21
C TRP A 186 12.51 5.77 -9.97
N GLN A 187 13.23 6.21 -11.00
CA GLN A 187 14.13 7.35 -10.95
C GLN A 187 13.44 8.62 -11.45
N TRP A 188 14.06 9.76 -11.21
CA TRP A 188 13.59 11.05 -11.72
C TRP A 188 13.41 11.01 -13.24
N SER A 189 12.30 11.57 -13.72
CA SER A 189 12.05 11.79 -15.15
C SER A 189 11.18 13.02 -15.36
N SER A 190 11.18 13.57 -16.57
CA SER A 190 10.34 14.72 -16.96
C SER A 190 8.90 14.34 -17.34
N ALA A 191 8.47 13.11 -17.02
CA ALA A 191 7.09 12.70 -17.26
C ALA A 191 6.11 13.49 -16.37
N SER A 192 4.87 13.66 -16.83
CA SER A 192 3.82 14.33 -16.06
C SER A 192 3.54 13.66 -14.71
N TYR A 193 3.68 12.34 -14.65
CA TYR A 193 3.65 11.54 -13.43
C TYR A 193 4.92 10.70 -13.28
N ASN A 194 5.49 10.73 -12.07
CA ASN A 194 6.66 9.95 -11.69
C ASN A 194 6.69 9.72 -10.17
N ARG A 195 6.92 8.46 -9.75
CA ARG A 195 6.92 8.05 -8.34
C ARG A 195 7.99 8.77 -7.52
N TYR A 196 9.20 8.90 -8.06
CA TYR A 196 10.30 9.57 -7.38
C TYR A 196 9.96 11.04 -7.15
N VAL A 197 9.52 11.74 -8.20
CA VAL A 197 9.17 13.17 -8.11
C VAL A 197 8.04 13.36 -7.09
N LEU A 198 6.98 12.57 -7.14
CA LEU A 198 5.89 12.70 -6.16
C LEU A 198 6.39 12.49 -4.72
N ALA A 199 7.18 11.44 -4.47
CA ALA A 199 7.70 11.16 -3.13
C ALA A 199 8.69 12.24 -2.66
N ASP A 200 9.55 12.74 -3.54
CA ASP A 200 10.50 13.81 -3.25
C ASP A 200 9.77 15.13 -2.93
N GLU A 201 8.78 15.50 -3.73
CA GLU A 201 7.98 16.72 -3.54
C GLU A 201 7.19 16.67 -2.22
N LEU A 202 6.63 15.52 -1.84
CA LEU A 202 5.95 15.35 -0.55
C LEU A 202 6.89 15.54 0.66
N ASN A 203 8.20 15.28 0.51
CA ASN A 203 9.20 15.51 1.56
C ASN A 203 9.88 16.89 1.45
N SER A 204 9.61 17.66 0.40
CA SER A 204 10.27 18.93 0.14
C SER A 204 9.66 20.09 0.95
N THR A 205 10.52 20.93 1.54
CA THR A 205 10.11 22.17 2.23
C THR A 205 9.38 23.14 1.30
N LYS A 206 9.59 23.05 -0.02
CA LYS A 206 8.89 23.85 -1.03
C LYS A 206 7.38 23.62 -1.00
N PHE A 207 6.95 22.39 -0.71
CA PHE A 207 5.54 21.99 -0.73
C PHE A 207 4.95 21.82 0.68
N GLU A 208 5.74 22.04 1.72
CA GLU A 208 5.29 22.06 3.11
C GLU A 208 4.08 22.98 3.35
N PRO A 209 3.97 24.19 2.77
CA PRO A 209 2.78 25.02 2.95
C PRO A 209 1.46 24.35 2.51
N ALA A 210 1.50 23.45 1.51
CA ALA A 210 0.32 22.71 1.07
C ALA A 210 -0.09 21.60 2.06
N ARG A 211 0.84 21.12 2.89
CA ARG A 211 0.63 20.09 3.91
C ARG A 211 0.25 20.65 5.29
N LEU A 212 0.34 21.97 5.43
CA LEU A 212 -0.07 22.73 6.61
C LEU A 212 -1.45 23.41 6.46
N ALA A 213 -2.02 23.35 5.25
CA ALA A 213 -3.25 24.05 4.86
C ALA A 213 -4.53 23.35 5.34
#